data_AF-A0A6P0P2T3-F1
#
_entry.id   AF-A0A6P0P2T3-F1
#
_cell.length_a   1.000
_cell.length_b   1.000
_cell.length_c   1.000
_cell.angle_alpha   90.00
_cell.angle_beta   90.00
_cell.angle_gamma   90.00
#
_symmetry.space_group_name_H-M   'P 1'
#
loop_
_entity.id
_entity.type
_entity.pdbx_description
1 polymer ?
#
loop_
_entity_poly.entity_id
_entity_poly.type
_entity_poly.pdbx_seq_one_letter_code
_entity_poly.pdbx_strand_id
1 'polypeptide(L)'
;MNYLAHLFLAKNTPESQIGNLLGDFVKGYLEQYETIYSHEIIQGIKTHRQVDCFTDTHPIYLRSKNRISNSHRRLAGIIIDICYDHFLANHWNLFADENLDV
;
A
#
# COMPACT_ATOMS: atom_id res chain seq x y z
N MET A 1 0.14 -5.35 -1.91
CA MET A 1 1.12 -4.97 -2.96
C MET A 1 0.54 -3.94 -3.92
N ASN A 2 0.33 -2.70 -3.44
CA ASN A 2 0.04 -1.50 -4.22
C ASN A 2 1.10 -0.40 -3.92
N TYR A 3 2.34 -0.63 -4.38
CA TYR A 3 3.46 0.26 -4.05
C TYR A 3 3.23 1.72 -4.43
N LEU A 4 2.60 2.00 -5.58
CA LEU A 4 2.35 3.37 -5.98
C LEU A 4 1.40 4.05 -5.01
N ALA A 5 0.29 3.40 -4.65
CA ALA A 5 -0.66 3.95 -3.70
C ALA A 5 -0.05 4.15 -2.30
N HIS A 6 0.78 3.23 -1.81
CA HIS A 6 1.47 3.41 -0.52
C HIS A 6 2.46 4.58 -0.55
N LEU A 7 3.20 4.77 -1.65
CA LEU A 7 4.09 5.92 -1.81
C LEU A 7 3.31 7.23 -1.96
N PHE A 8 2.20 7.21 -2.69
CA PHE A 8 1.31 8.35 -2.88
C PHE A 8 0.68 8.83 -1.56
N LEU A 9 0.30 7.90 -0.67
CA LEU A 9 -0.27 8.22 0.64
C LEU A 9 0.79 8.47 1.73
N ALA A 10 2.07 8.17 1.45
CA ALA A 10 3.14 8.44 2.39
C ALA A 10 3.36 9.95 2.56
N LYS A 11 3.97 10.35 3.69
CA LYS A 11 4.49 11.71 3.78
C LYS A 11 5.63 11.88 2.78
N ASN A 12 5.79 13.09 2.26
CA ASN A 12 6.88 13.43 1.35
C ASN A 12 8.22 13.58 2.10
N THR A 13 8.65 12.49 2.75
CA THR A 13 9.98 12.34 3.37
C THR A 13 10.53 10.96 3.05
N PRO A 14 11.86 10.82 2.84
CA PRO A 14 12.47 9.52 2.52
C PRO A 14 12.13 8.43 3.54
N GLU A 15 12.16 8.74 4.84
CA GLU A 15 11.89 7.80 5.91
C GLU A 15 10.45 7.30 5.90
N SER A 16 9.49 8.18 5.60
CA SER A 16 8.07 7.79 5.54
C SER A 16 7.79 6.92 4.32
N GLN A 17 8.41 7.23 3.18
CA GLN A 17 8.32 6.43 1.95
C GLN A 17 8.95 5.06 2.15
N ILE A 18 10.16 4.99 2.72
CA ILE A 18 10.84 3.74 3.09
C ILE A 18 9.97 2.92 4.04
N GLY A 19 9.43 3.54 5.09
CA GLY A 19 8.55 2.86 6.04
C GLY A 19 7.30 2.27 5.37
N ASN A 20 6.68 3.01 4.45
CA ASN A 20 5.53 2.51 3.70
C ASN A 20 5.92 1.33 2.79
N LEU A 21 7.07 1.35 2.13
CA LEU A 21 7.53 0.20 1.33
C LEU A 21 7.89 -1.03 2.18
N LEU A 22 8.29 -0.83 3.44
CA LEU A 22 8.70 -1.90 4.35
C LEU A 22 7.53 -2.64 5.02
N GLY A 23 6.30 -2.14 4.94
CA GLY A 23 5.16 -2.67 5.70
C GLY A 23 4.83 -4.14 5.41
N ASP A 24 5.07 -4.59 4.18
CA ASP A 24 4.92 -5.99 3.77
C ASP A 24 6.05 -6.91 4.28
N PHE A 25 7.19 -6.36 4.68
CA PHE A 25 8.38 -7.12 5.09
C PHE A 25 8.56 -7.17 6.60
N VAL A 26 8.15 -6.12 7.32
CA VAL A 26 8.25 -6.04 8.77
C VAL A 26 7.01 -6.66 9.40
N LYS A 27 7.17 -7.73 10.19
CA LYS A 27 6.06 -8.51 10.78
C LYS A 27 6.02 -8.42 12.30
N GLY A 28 4.85 -8.64 12.89
CA GLY A 28 4.67 -8.61 14.35
C GLY A 28 4.65 -7.19 14.94
N TYR A 29 4.85 -7.14 16.25
CA TYR A 29 4.89 -5.91 17.06
C TYR A 29 6.06 -5.01 16.62
N LEU A 30 5.86 -3.69 16.61
CA LEU A 30 6.84 -2.75 16.04
C LEU A 30 7.91 -2.33 17.04
N GLU A 31 7.63 -2.50 18.33
CA GLU A 31 8.49 -2.24 19.46
C GLU A 31 9.83 -2.99 19.34
N GLN A 32 9.82 -4.19 18.75
CA GLN A 32 11.04 -4.98 18.54
C GLN A 32 11.99 -4.39 17.48
N TYR A 33 11.53 -3.41 16.70
CA TYR A 33 12.31 -2.78 15.63
C TYR A 33 12.75 -1.35 15.95
N GLU A 34 12.42 -0.82 17.13
CA GLU A 34 12.76 0.56 17.53
C GLU A 34 14.26 0.82 17.65
N THR A 35 15.07 -0.24 17.80
CA THR A 35 16.54 -0.14 17.80
C THR A 35 17.15 -0.23 16.40
N ILE A 36 16.37 -0.62 15.39
CA ILE A 36 16.82 -0.85 14.01
C ILE A 36 16.37 0.28 13.09
N TYR A 37 15.15 0.78 13.29
CA TYR A 37 14.54 1.79 12.44
C TYR A 37 14.31 3.10 13.21
N SER A 38 14.38 4.22 12.50
CA SER A 38 13.98 5.51 13.05
C SER A 38 12.48 5.51 13.39
N HIS A 39 12.08 6.46 14.23
CA HIS A 39 10.68 6.63 14.60
C HIS A 39 9.80 6.83 13.35
N GLU A 40 10.28 7.60 12.38
CA GLU A 40 9.59 7.95 11.13
C GLU A 40 9.39 6.73 10.24
N ILE A 41 10.38 5.83 10.14
CA ILE A 41 10.25 4.56 9.40
C ILE A 41 9.21 3.68 10.08
N ILE A 42 9.24 3.57 11.41
CA ILE A 42 8.23 2.83 12.18
C ILE A 42 6.83 3.39 11.95
N GLN A 43 6.68 4.72 11.92
CA GLN A 43 5.40 5.36 11.59
C GLN A 43 4.96 5.07 10.15
N GLY A 44 5.88 5.08 9.17
CA GLY A 44 5.57 4.69 7.80
C GLY A 44 5.08 3.24 7.70
N ILE A 45 5.70 2.31 8.43
CA ILE A 45 5.25 0.91 8.52
C ILE A 45 3.84 0.81 9.15
N LYS A 46 3.56 1.62 10.18
CA LYS A 46 2.20 1.73 10.76
C LYS A 46 1.21 2.23 9.73
N THR A 47 1.55 3.27 8.99
CA THR A 47 0.70 3.83 7.93
C THR A 47 0.38 2.80 6.85
N HIS A 48 1.37 2.06 6.36
CA HIS A 48 1.16 0.94 5.43
C HIS A 48 0.10 -0.03 5.96
N ARG A 49 0.28 -0.53 7.19
CA ARG A 49 -0.63 -1.50 7.80
C ARG A 49 -2.04 -0.93 8.00
N GLN A 50 -2.16 0.37 8.29
CA GLN A 50 -3.45 1.03 8.42
C GLN A 50 -4.17 1.15 7.07
N VAL A 51 -3.45 1.50 6.00
CA VAL A 51 -3.97 1.53 4.63
C VAL A 51 -4.46 0.14 4.23
N ASP A 52 -3.62 -0.89 4.39
CA ASP A 52 -3.99 -2.27 4.08
C ASP A 52 -5.23 -2.73 4.85
N CYS A 53 -5.27 -2.48 6.17
CA CYS A 53 -6.42 -2.84 7.00
C CYS A 53 -7.70 -2.17 6.51
N PHE A 54 -7.62 -0.88 6.16
CA PHE A 54 -8.74 -0.15 5.60
C PHE A 54 -9.18 -0.72 4.25
N THR A 55 -8.26 -0.97 3.32
CA THR A 55 -8.61 -1.44 1.97
C THR A 55 -9.10 -2.87 1.97
N ASP A 56 -8.43 -3.78 2.69
CA ASP A 56 -8.76 -5.20 2.71
C ASP A 56 -10.16 -5.49 3.28
N THR A 57 -10.63 -4.62 4.17
CA THR A 57 -11.96 -4.72 4.78
C THR A 57 -13.02 -3.92 4.03
N HIS A 58 -12.63 -3.06 3.08
CA HIS A 58 -13.55 -2.17 2.39
C HIS A 58 -14.49 -2.95 1.43
N PRO A 59 -15.81 -2.70 1.45
CA PRO A 59 -16.76 -3.42 0.59
C PRO A 59 -16.44 -3.35 -0.91
N ILE A 60 -15.88 -2.23 -1.38
CA ILE A 60 -15.50 -2.07 -2.79
C ILE A 60 -14.33 -3.01 -3.17
N TYR A 61 -13.32 -3.11 -2.30
CA TYR A 61 -12.17 -4.00 -2.52
C TYR A 61 -12.62 -5.47 -2.51
N LEU A 62 -13.43 -5.86 -1.52
CA LEU A 62 -13.99 -7.21 -1.43
C LEU A 62 -14.82 -7.56 -2.67
N ARG A 63 -15.63 -6.61 -3.15
CA ARG A 63 -16.39 -6.77 -4.40
C ARG A 63 -15.44 -6.99 -5.58
N SER A 64 -14.37 -6.20 -5.69
CA SER A 64 -13.36 -6.36 -6.75
C SER A 64 -12.68 -7.73 -6.68
N LYS A 65 -12.24 -8.16 -5.50
CA LYS A 65 -11.62 -9.47 -5.25
C LYS A 65 -12.54 -10.63 -5.66
N ASN A 66 -13.85 -10.51 -5.40
CA ASN A 66 -14.86 -11.51 -5.77
C ASN A 66 -15.13 -11.63 -7.28
N ARG A 67 -14.62 -10.72 -8.12
CA ARG A 67 -14.69 -10.84 -9.59
C ARG A 67 -13.63 -11.79 -10.15
N ILE A 68 -12.56 -12.04 -9.39
CA ILE A 68 -11.50 -12.93 -9.81
C ILE A 68 -12.00 -14.37 -9.73
N SER A 69 -11.70 -15.17 -10.77
CA SER A 69 -12.16 -16.56 -10.84
C SER A 69 -11.69 -17.37 -9.63
N ASN A 70 -12.50 -18.37 -9.25
CA ASN A 70 -12.17 -19.25 -8.13
C ASN A 70 -10.81 -19.97 -8.29
N SER A 71 -10.39 -20.25 -9.53
CA SER A 71 -9.07 -20.82 -9.84
C SER A 71 -7.90 -19.94 -9.42
N HIS A 72 -8.08 -18.62 -9.33
CA HIS A 72 -7.04 -17.65 -8.98
C HIS A 72 -7.28 -16.98 -7.61
N ARG A 73 -8.18 -17.53 -6.78
CA ARG A 73 -8.58 -16.93 -5.49
C ARG A 73 -7.42 -16.58 -4.56
N ARG A 74 -6.34 -17.37 -4.56
CA ARG A 74 -5.13 -17.12 -3.73
C ARG A 74 -4.36 -15.89 -4.18
N LEU A 75 -4.42 -15.55 -5.47
CA LEU A 75 -3.75 -14.41 -6.09
C LEU A 75 -4.67 -13.20 -6.22
N ALA A 76 -5.96 -13.33 -5.91
CA ALA A 76 -6.96 -12.30 -6.15
C ALA A 76 -6.60 -10.96 -5.49
N GLY A 77 -6.06 -10.97 -4.26
CA GLY A 77 -5.61 -9.74 -3.60
C GLY A 77 -4.50 -9.04 -4.39
N ILE A 78 -3.42 -9.76 -4.70
CA ILE A 78 -2.29 -9.26 -5.49
C ILE A 78 -2.76 -8.70 -6.84
N ILE A 79 -3.64 -9.42 -7.54
CA ILE A 79 -4.17 -8.97 -8.84
C ILE A 79 -4.93 -7.65 -8.67
N ILE A 80 -5.79 -7.53 -7.65
CA ILE A 80 -6.54 -6.29 -7.40
C ILE A 80 -5.61 -5.14 -7.04
N ASP A 81 -4.59 -5.38 -6.22
CA ASP A 81 -3.64 -4.34 -5.84
C ASP A 81 -2.88 -3.80 -7.06
N ILE A 82 -2.40 -4.69 -7.96
CA ILE A 82 -1.77 -4.30 -9.23
C ILE A 82 -2.74 -3.50 -10.10
N CYS A 83 -4.00 -3.94 -10.20
CA CYS A 83 -5.02 -3.20 -10.96
C CYS A 83 -5.25 -1.80 -10.38
N TYR A 84 -5.27 -1.65 -9.05
CA TYR A 84 -5.50 -0.36 -8.41
C TYR A 84 -4.32 0.59 -8.62
N ASP A 85 -3.09 0.12 -8.51
CA ASP A 85 -1.91 0.91 -8.89
C ASP A 85 -1.93 1.30 -10.38
N HIS A 86 -2.34 0.39 -11.26
CA HIS A 86 -2.50 0.69 -12.69
C HIS A 86 -3.55 1.77 -12.94
N PHE A 87 -4.70 1.70 -12.28
CA PHE A 87 -5.73 2.74 -12.40
C PHE A 87 -5.29 4.06 -11.79
N LEU A 88 -4.59 4.05 -10.65
CA LEU A 88 -4.02 5.25 -10.06
C LEU A 88 -3.03 5.93 -11.01
N ALA A 89 -2.11 5.17 -11.62
CA ALA A 89 -1.17 5.69 -12.60
C ALA A 89 -1.86 6.25 -13.86
N ASN A 90 -2.83 5.52 -14.43
CA ASN A 90 -3.55 5.96 -15.62
C ASN A 90 -4.43 7.21 -15.37
N HIS A 91 -4.89 7.39 -14.14
CA HIS A 91 -5.77 8.49 -13.74
C HIS A 91 -5.06 9.48 -12.81
N TRP A 92 -3.73 9.55 -12.87
CA TRP A 92 -2.90 10.30 -11.93
C TRP A 92 -3.34 11.75 -11.75
N ASN A 93 -3.61 12.44 -12.87
CA ASN A 93 -4.02 13.85 -12.90
C ASN A 93 -5.40 14.12 -12.23
N LEU A 94 -6.15 13.09 -11.84
CA LEU A 94 -7.37 13.25 -11.02
C LEU A 94 -7.06 13.31 -9.52
N PHE A 95 -5.89 12.84 -9.10
CA PHE A 95 -5.51 12.67 -7.69
C PHE A 95 -4.28 13.50 -7.29
N ALA A 96 -3.47 13.91 -8.26
CA ALA A 96 -2.25 14.70 -8.05
C ALA A 96 -2.18 15.86 -9.05
N ASP A 97 -1.65 17.00 -8.59
CA ASP A 97 -1.36 18.18 -9.41
C ASP A 97 -0.01 18.08 -10.13
N GLU A 98 0.89 17.25 -9.62
CA GLU A 98 2.20 16.95 -10.21
C GLU A 98 2.10 15.82 -11.23
N ASN A 99 3.01 15.78 -12.22
CA ASN A 99 3.06 14.66 -13.15
C ASN A 99 3.68 13.42 -12.47
N LEU A 100 3.23 12.24 -12.88
CA LEU A 100 3.91 11.00 -12.52
C LEU A 100 5.15 10.88 -13.41
N ASP A 101 6.34 10.95 -12.80
CA ASP A 101 7.60 10.67 -13.50
C ASP A 101 7.70 9.15 -13.74
N VAL A 102 7.61 8.73 -15.01
CA VAL A 102 7.69 7.32 -15.46
C VAL A 102 8.90 7.11 -16.36
#